data_AF-A0A060CJI1-F1
#
_entry.id   AF-A0A060CJI1-F1
#
_cell.length_a   1.000
_cell.length_b   1.000
_cell.length_c   1.000
_cell.angle_alpha   90.00
_cell.angle_beta   90.00
_cell.angle_gamma   90.00
#
_symmetry.space_group_name_H-M   'P 1'
#
loop_
_entity.id
_entity.type
_entity.pdbx_description
1 polymer ?
#
loop_
_entity_poly.entity_id
_entity_poly.type
_entity_poly.pdbx_seq_one_letter_code
_entity_poly.pdbx_strand_id
1 'polypeptide(L)'
;MIRVEGATEPELVTLYGSLYRLNLYPNAQFENTGTAEKPVYEYASPVSQKSGEATAAKTNAKVVPGKMYVNNGFWDTYRTVWPAYALLYPEVAAELVDGFIDQYRDGGWVARWSSPGYANIMTGTSSDAAFADAYLRGVKLVDP
;
A
#
# COMPACT_ATOMS: atom_id res chain seq x y z
N MET A 1 -18.38 2.45 7.77
CA MET A 1 -18.67 1.13 8.40
C MET A 1 -19.68 0.40 7.53
N ILE A 2 -19.37 -0.79 7.04
CA ILE A 2 -20.28 -1.59 6.20
C ILE A 2 -21.27 -2.31 7.11
N ARG A 3 -22.56 -2.27 6.76
CA ARG A 3 -23.64 -2.98 7.46
C ARG A 3 -24.46 -3.75 6.43
N VAL A 4 -24.86 -4.97 6.79
CA VAL A 4 -25.69 -5.84 5.94
C VAL A 4 -26.93 -6.28 6.71
N GLU A 5 -28.04 -6.45 5.99
CA GLU A 5 -29.32 -6.88 6.54
C GLU A 5 -29.60 -8.34 6.19
N GLY A 6 -30.35 -9.05 7.05
CA GLY A 6 -30.83 -10.41 6.77
C GLY A 6 -29.79 -11.54 6.91
N ALA A 7 -28.54 -11.24 7.30
CA ALA A 7 -27.51 -12.24 7.52
C ALA A 7 -27.62 -12.91 8.90
N THR A 8 -27.39 -14.22 8.93
CA THR A 8 -27.23 -15.02 10.15
C THR A 8 -25.92 -14.71 10.86
N GLU A 9 -25.79 -15.09 12.14
CA GLU A 9 -24.56 -14.88 12.89
C GLU A 9 -23.30 -15.50 12.22
N PRO A 10 -23.32 -16.75 11.70
CA PRO A 10 -22.16 -17.31 11.00
C PRO A 10 -21.78 -16.55 9.71
N GLU A 11 -22.76 -16.02 8.98
CA GLU A 11 -22.53 -15.20 7.79
C GLU A 11 -21.90 -13.86 8.16
N LEU A 12 -22.36 -13.23 9.24
CA LEU A 12 -21.75 -12.00 9.77
C LEU A 12 -20.30 -12.23 10.22
N VAL A 13 -20.02 -13.34 10.92
CA VAL A 13 -18.65 -13.70 11.31
C VAL A 13 -17.75 -13.87 10.09
N THR A 14 -18.24 -14.56 9.06
CA THR A 14 -17.50 -14.76 7.81
C THR A 14 -17.25 -13.43 7.09
N LEU A 15 -18.29 -12.60 6.95
CA LEU A 15 -18.20 -11.32 6.27
C LEU A 15 -17.23 -10.38 6.96
N TYR A 16 -17.43 -10.13 8.27
CA TYR A 16 -16.58 -9.18 8.99
C TYR A 16 -15.17 -9.72 9.21
N GLY A 17 -15.00 -11.04 9.36
CA GLY A 17 -13.68 -11.68 9.36
C GLY A 17 -12.95 -11.52 8.01
N SER A 18 -13.69 -11.50 6.90
CA SER A 18 -13.13 -11.26 5.56
C SER A 18 -12.82 -9.79 5.33
N LEU A 19 -13.70 -8.88 5.77
CA LEU A 19 -13.46 -7.43 5.74
C LEU A 19 -12.27 -7.03 6.62
N TYR A 20 -12.07 -7.67 7.77
CA TYR A 20 -10.86 -7.50 8.56
C TYR A 20 -9.62 -7.86 7.74
N ARG A 21 -9.59 -9.05 7.13
CA ARG A 21 -8.45 -9.51 6.31
C ARG A 21 -8.22 -8.66 5.06
N LEU A 22 -9.30 -8.16 4.45
CA LEU A 22 -9.22 -7.24 3.32
C LEU A 22 -8.36 -6.04 3.67
N ASN A 23 -8.45 -5.51 4.90
CA ASN A 23 -7.78 -4.29 5.34
C ASN A 23 -6.46 -4.53 6.10
N LEU A 24 -5.89 -5.74 6.05
CA LEU A 24 -4.60 -6.02 6.69
C LEU A 24 -3.40 -5.56 5.85
N TYR A 25 -3.56 -5.50 4.53
CA TYR A 25 -2.50 -5.19 3.57
C TYR A 25 -2.99 -4.22 2.49
N PRO A 26 -2.15 -3.36 1.93
CA PRO A 26 -0.71 -3.19 2.22
C PRO A 26 -0.45 -2.55 3.59
N ASN A 27 0.80 -2.61 4.06
CA ASN A 27 1.21 -2.01 5.33
C ASN A 27 1.94 -0.69 5.10
N ALA A 28 1.75 0.25 6.03
CA ALA A 28 2.53 1.49 6.07
C ALA A 28 4.02 1.16 6.34
N GLN A 29 4.91 1.73 5.52
CA GLN A 29 6.36 1.67 5.69
C GLN A 29 6.94 3.04 6.12
N PHE A 30 6.08 3.93 6.63
CA PHE A 30 6.45 5.28 7.05
C PHE A 30 6.09 5.52 8.52
N GLU A 31 6.75 6.51 9.11
CA GLU A 31 6.54 6.96 10.47
C GLU A 31 6.29 8.47 10.50
N ASN A 32 5.63 8.95 11.56
CA ASN A 32 5.59 10.38 11.85
C ASN A 32 6.82 10.75 12.67
N THR A 33 7.78 11.44 12.05
CA THR A 33 9.01 11.94 12.69
C THR A 33 8.85 13.35 13.29
N GLY A 34 7.68 13.97 13.08
CA GLY A 34 7.29 15.24 13.68
C GLY A 34 6.55 15.07 15.02
N THR A 35 5.55 15.92 15.27
CA THR A 35 4.64 15.77 16.43
C THR A 35 3.24 15.35 15.97
N ALA A 36 2.36 15.03 16.92
CA ALA A 36 0.97 14.73 16.61
C ALA A 36 0.23 15.93 15.97
N GLU A 37 0.58 17.15 16.38
CA GLU A 37 -0.01 18.41 15.90
C GLU A 37 0.58 18.88 14.57
N LYS A 38 1.84 18.50 14.30
CA LYS A 38 2.59 18.87 13.09
C LYS A 38 3.30 17.64 12.55
N PRO A 39 2.56 16.73 11.89
CA PRO A 39 3.15 15.50 11.40
C PRO A 39 4.16 15.77 10.29
N VAL A 40 5.24 15.00 10.30
CA VAL A 40 6.22 14.92 9.23
C VAL A 40 6.37 13.44 8.90
N TYR A 41 5.96 13.03 7.70
CA TYR A 41 6.00 11.62 7.32
C TYR A 41 7.28 11.32 6.55
N GLU A 42 8.04 10.36 7.06
CA GLU A 42 9.27 9.88 6.47
C GLU A 42 9.33 8.35 6.53
N TYR A 43 10.12 7.77 5.64
CA TYR A 43 10.36 6.34 5.62
C TYR A 43 11.80 6.01 5.29
N ALA A 44 12.30 4.90 5.84
CA ALA A 44 13.53 4.28 5.40
C ALA A 44 13.24 3.49 4.11
N SER A 45 13.66 4.02 2.96
CA SER A 45 13.33 3.49 1.62
C SER A 45 13.87 2.06 1.45
N PRO A 46 12.99 1.05 1.25
CA PRO A 46 13.38 -0.32 1.02
C PRO A 46 13.75 -0.60 -0.44
N VAL A 47 13.55 0.37 -1.33
CA VAL A 47 13.81 0.26 -2.78
C VAL A 47 14.96 1.14 -3.26
N SER A 48 15.39 2.12 -2.46
CA SER A 48 16.60 2.90 -2.72
C SER A 48 17.87 2.08 -2.48
N GLN A 49 18.92 2.40 -3.23
CA GLN A 49 20.26 1.87 -2.95
C GLN A 49 20.70 2.28 -1.54
N LYS A 50 21.16 1.30 -0.75
CA LYS A 50 21.74 1.52 0.58
C LYS A 50 23.14 2.12 0.46
N SER A 51 23.53 2.93 1.45
CA SER A 51 24.86 3.55 1.50
C SER A 51 25.46 3.47 2.90
N GLY A 52 26.72 3.05 3.00
CA GLY A 52 27.42 2.87 4.26
C GLY A 52 27.03 1.58 4.99
N GLU A 53 27.52 1.43 6.22
CA GLU A 53 27.33 0.24 7.04
C GLU A 53 26.16 0.39 8.01
N ALA A 54 25.33 -0.65 8.10
CA ALA A 54 24.30 -0.74 9.11
C ALA A 54 24.92 -1.25 10.43
N THR A 55 24.39 -0.77 11.55
CA THR A 55 24.71 -1.29 12.89
C THR A 55 23.44 -1.76 13.58
N ALA A 56 23.57 -2.36 14.77
CA ALA A 56 22.42 -2.71 15.59
C ALA A 56 21.52 -1.51 15.95
N ALA A 57 22.05 -0.28 15.88
CA ALA A 57 21.33 0.94 16.27
C ALA A 57 21.07 1.91 15.10
N LYS A 58 21.61 1.65 13.89
CA LYS A 58 21.51 2.59 12.76
C LYS A 58 21.29 1.88 11.44
N THR A 59 20.24 2.28 10.72
CA THR A 59 19.98 1.83 9.35
C THR A 59 20.94 2.48 8.36
N ASN A 60 21.29 1.76 7.30
CA ASN A 60 21.98 2.28 6.12
C ASN A 60 21.03 2.50 4.92
N ALA A 61 19.72 2.34 5.14
CA ALA A 61 18.71 2.75 4.18
C ALA A 61 18.62 4.28 4.11
N LYS A 62 18.32 4.80 2.92
CA LYS A 62 18.06 6.22 2.72
C LYS A 62 16.72 6.57 3.37
N VAL A 63 16.72 7.56 4.25
CA VAL A 63 15.48 8.14 4.79
C VAL A 63 14.99 9.22 3.84
N VAL A 64 13.70 9.20 3.52
CA VAL A 64 13.06 10.08 2.54
C VAL A 64 11.68 10.53 3.02
N PRO A 65 11.22 11.73 2.63
CA PRO A 65 9.87 12.19 2.93
C PRO A 65 8.83 11.41 2.14
N GLY A 66 7.67 11.16 2.74
CA GLY A 66 6.51 10.58 2.04
C GLY A 66 5.82 9.47 2.83
N LYS A 67 4.88 8.80 2.17
CA LYS A 67 4.04 7.75 2.77
C LYS A 67 4.08 6.47 1.94
N MET A 68 5.20 5.78 1.98
CA MET A 68 5.36 4.52 1.26
C MET A 68 4.56 3.37 1.87
N TYR A 69 3.96 2.53 1.02
CA TYR A 69 3.32 1.28 1.43
C TYR A 69 4.06 0.06 0.87
N VAL A 70 4.01 -1.06 1.60
CA VAL A 70 4.72 -2.31 1.30
C VAL A 70 3.85 -3.54 1.62
N ASN A 71 4.41 -4.75 1.44
CA ASN A 71 3.76 -6.03 1.72
C ASN A 71 2.53 -6.28 0.83
N ASN A 72 2.67 -6.00 -0.46
CA ASN A 72 1.64 -6.27 -1.46
C ASN A 72 2.21 -7.00 -2.68
N GLY A 73 1.53 -8.08 -3.07
CA GLY A 73 1.68 -8.72 -4.38
C GLY A 73 0.54 -8.27 -5.29
N PHE A 74 0.83 -7.47 -6.31
CA PHE A 74 -0.22 -6.98 -7.21
C PHE A 74 -0.85 -8.11 -8.00
N TRP A 75 -0.10 -9.17 -8.33
CA TRP A 75 -0.61 -10.33 -9.07
C TRP A 75 -1.81 -11.02 -8.39
N ASP A 76 -1.81 -11.04 -7.06
CA ASP A 76 -2.93 -11.55 -6.25
C ASP A 76 -4.04 -10.50 -6.12
N THR A 77 -3.66 -9.29 -5.73
CA THR A 77 -4.60 -8.30 -5.18
C THR A 77 -5.37 -7.50 -6.23
N TYR A 78 -4.86 -7.37 -7.46
CA TYR A 78 -5.52 -6.55 -8.50
C TYR A 78 -6.94 -7.05 -8.86
N ARG A 79 -7.21 -8.34 -8.63
CA ARG A 79 -8.46 -9.00 -9.05
C ARG A 79 -9.64 -8.67 -8.15
N THR A 80 -9.39 -8.37 -6.88
CA THR A 80 -10.45 -8.28 -5.86
C THR A 80 -10.22 -7.16 -4.85
N VAL A 81 -9.01 -7.03 -4.31
CA VAL A 81 -8.69 -6.06 -3.25
C VAL A 81 -8.73 -4.63 -3.77
N TRP A 82 -8.04 -4.35 -4.89
CA TRP A 82 -8.00 -3.00 -5.47
C TRP A 82 -9.37 -2.50 -5.95
N PRO A 83 -10.18 -3.31 -6.67
CA PRO A 83 -11.57 -2.95 -6.97
C PRO A 83 -12.41 -2.70 -5.70
N ALA A 84 -12.21 -3.50 -4.65
CA ALA A 84 -12.91 -3.29 -3.37
C ALA A 84 -12.48 -1.99 -2.68
N TYR A 85 -11.20 -1.63 -2.72
CA TYR A 85 -10.69 -0.36 -2.20
C TYR A 85 -11.24 0.83 -2.98
N ALA A 86 -11.25 0.77 -4.30
CA ALA A 86 -11.81 1.83 -5.12
C ALA A 86 -13.30 2.06 -4.83
N LEU A 87 -14.05 0.99 -4.53
CA LEU A 87 -15.48 1.07 -4.21
C LEU A 87 -15.75 1.54 -2.77
N LEU A 88 -15.06 0.95 -1.80
CA LEU A 88 -15.39 1.09 -0.38
C LEU A 88 -14.61 2.19 0.31
N TYR A 89 -13.37 2.44 -0.12
CA TYR A 89 -12.40 3.33 0.54
C TYR A 89 -11.61 4.16 -0.50
N PRO A 90 -12.27 4.95 -1.36
CA PRO A 90 -11.59 5.63 -2.47
C PRO A 90 -10.47 6.57 -2.02
N GLU A 91 -10.60 7.25 -0.89
CA GLU A 91 -9.54 8.12 -0.36
C GLU A 91 -8.31 7.33 0.10
N VAL A 92 -8.54 6.16 0.71
CA VAL A 92 -7.47 5.23 1.09
C VAL A 92 -6.81 4.67 -0.17
N ALA A 93 -7.60 4.27 -1.18
CA ALA A 93 -7.07 3.80 -2.45
C ALA A 93 -6.15 4.84 -3.10
N ALA A 94 -6.54 6.13 -3.09
CA ALA A 94 -5.70 7.21 -3.59
C ALA A 94 -4.37 7.34 -2.84
N GLU A 95 -4.40 7.32 -1.50
CA GLU A 95 -3.18 7.36 -0.66
C GLU A 95 -2.28 6.15 -0.91
N LEU A 96 -2.87 4.96 -1.05
CA LEU A 96 -2.13 3.73 -1.35
C LEU A 96 -1.45 3.79 -2.72
N VAL A 97 -2.16 4.25 -3.77
CA VAL A 97 -1.58 4.39 -5.12
C VAL A 97 -0.39 5.33 -5.08
N ASP A 98 -0.52 6.51 -4.47
CA ASP A 98 0.58 7.48 -4.37
C ASP A 98 1.78 6.91 -3.61
N GLY A 99 1.55 6.19 -2.51
CA GLY A 99 2.62 5.53 -1.76
C GLY A 99 3.29 4.35 -2.49
N PHE A 100 2.63 3.72 -3.48
CA PHE A 100 3.31 2.80 -4.40
C PHE A 100 4.04 3.54 -5.52
N ILE A 101 3.56 4.70 -5.96
CA ILE A 101 4.28 5.57 -6.90
C ILE A 101 5.57 6.11 -6.24
N ASP A 102 5.58 6.33 -4.93
CA ASP A 102 6.82 6.64 -4.19
C ASP A 102 7.92 5.57 -4.39
N GLN A 103 7.55 4.29 -4.61
CA GLN A 103 8.54 3.26 -4.94
C GLN A 103 9.19 3.51 -6.30
N TYR A 104 8.40 3.97 -7.27
CA TYR A 104 8.92 4.39 -8.57
C TYR A 104 9.80 5.62 -8.45
N ARG A 105 9.38 6.64 -7.70
CA ARG A 105 10.15 7.88 -7.47
C ARG A 105 11.51 7.59 -6.83
N ASP A 106 11.58 6.64 -5.89
CA ASP A 106 12.80 6.29 -5.18
C ASP A 106 13.69 5.27 -5.92
N GLY A 107 13.08 4.21 -6.42
CA GLY A 107 13.77 3.00 -6.87
C GLY A 107 13.58 2.70 -8.36
N GLY A 108 12.90 3.58 -9.10
CA GLY A 108 12.70 3.50 -10.55
C GLY A 108 11.61 2.54 -11.02
N TRP A 109 10.95 1.81 -10.11
CA TRP A 109 9.90 0.84 -10.44
C TRP A 109 8.82 0.78 -9.35
N VAL A 110 7.56 0.55 -9.74
CA VAL A 110 6.56 0.06 -8.79
C VAL A 110 6.80 -1.44 -8.57
N ALA A 111 6.89 -1.88 -7.32
CA ALA A 111 7.13 -3.29 -7.04
C ALA A 111 5.97 -4.16 -7.53
N ARG A 112 6.28 -5.19 -8.33
CA ARG A 112 5.31 -6.26 -8.65
C ARG A 112 4.86 -6.99 -7.38
N TRP A 113 5.84 -7.26 -6.52
CA TRP A 113 5.65 -7.75 -5.17
C TRP A 113 6.63 -7.02 -4.24
N SER A 114 6.11 -6.42 -3.17
CA SER A 114 6.91 -5.75 -2.12
C SER A 114 6.94 -6.56 -0.82
N SER A 115 8.12 -6.73 -0.21
CA SER A 115 8.28 -7.38 1.11
C SER A 115 9.64 -7.11 1.80
N PRO A 116 9.90 -5.91 2.34
CA PRO A 116 9.23 -4.64 2.07
C PRO A 116 9.74 -4.00 0.77
N GLY A 117 10.95 -4.33 0.32
CA GLY A 117 11.51 -3.89 -0.96
C GLY A 117 11.08 -4.79 -2.12
N TYR A 118 11.74 -4.66 -3.27
CA TYR A 118 11.43 -5.49 -4.43
C TYR A 118 11.66 -6.98 -4.16
N ALA A 119 10.65 -7.80 -4.43
CA ALA A 119 10.75 -9.25 -4.43
C ALA A 119 10.43 -9.79 -5.83
N ASN A 120 11.29 -10.68 -6.35
CA ASN A 120 11.09 -11.29 -7.67
C ASN A 120 10.13 -12.48 -7.59
N ILE A 121 8.87 -12.20 -7.25
CA ILE A 121 7.81 -13.21 -7.04
C ILE A 121 6.64 -12.88 -7.98
N MET A 122 6.16 -13.89 -8.70
CA MET A 122 5.14 -13.80 -9.77
C MET A 122 5.54 -12.90 -10.95
N THR A 123 4.64 -12.77 -11.93
CA THR A 123 4.91 -12.19 -13.24
C THR A 123 3.96 -11.04 -13.58
N GLY A 124 4.34 -10.21 -14.55
CA GLY A 124 3.54 -9.07 -15.02
C GLY A 124 3.51 -7.87 -14.06
N THR A 125 3.01 -6.74 -14.57
CA THR A 125 2.85 -5.47 -13.85
C THR A 125 1.37 -5.24 -13.53
N SER A 126 0.80 -6.09 -12.67
CA SER A 126 -0.62 -5.98 -12.31
C SER A 126 -0.99 -4.72 -11.52
N SER A 127 0.01 -3.94 -11.08
CA SER A 127 -0.14 -2.55 -10.64
C SER A 127 -0.87 -1.70 -11.68
N ASP A 128 -0.56 -1.91 -12.97
CA ASP A 128 -1.10 -1.10 -14.06
C ASP A 128 -2.62 -1.28 -14.16
N ALA A 129 -3.08 -2.54 -14.02
CA ALA A 129 -4.50 -2.85 -14.00
C ALA A 129 -5.20 -2.28 -12.75
N ALA A 130 -4.56 -2.39 -11.57
CA ALA A 130 -5.11 -1.86 -10.33
C ALA A 130 -5.25 -0.33 -10.35
N PHE A 131 -4.23 0.38 -10.82
CA PHE A 131 -4.22 1.84 -10.85
C PHE A 131 -5.16 2.38 -11.94
N ALA A 132 -5.19 1.75 -13.10
CA ALA A 132 -6.13 2.10 -14.16
C ALA A 132 -7.60 1.89 -13.72
N ASP A 133 -7.92 0.77 -13.06
CA ASP A 133 -9.28 0.53 -12.55
C ASP A 133 -9.67 1.56 -11.48
N ALA A 134 -8.77 1.91 -10.57
CA ALA A 134 -9.01 2.97 -9.58
C ALA A 134 -9.29 4.32 -10.26
N TYR A 135 -8.47 4.72 -11.23
CA TYR A 135 -8.65 5.95 -11.99
C TYR A 135 -10.01 5.97 -12.72
N LEU A 136 -10.34 4.90 -13.45
CA LEU A 136 -11.59 4.79 -14.20
C LEU A 136 -12.85 4.77 -13.32
N ARG A 137 -12.72 4.33 -12.06
CA ARG A 137 -13.80 4.38 -11.05
C ARG A 137 -13.92 5.74 -10.35
N GLY A 138 -13.12 6.72 -10.72
CA GLY A 138 -13.18 8.08 -10.19
C GLY A 138 -12.45 8.28 -8.85
N VAL A 139 -11.53 7.37 -8.50
CA VAL A 139 -10.60 7.60 -7.38
C VAL A 139 -9.75 8.83 -7.71
N LYS A 140 -9.67 9.78 -6.77
CA LYS A 140 -8.92 11.03 -6.93
C LYS A 140 -7.43 10.80 -6.69
N LEU A 141 -6.73 10.28 -7.69
CA LEU A 141 -5.29 10.06 -7.64
C LEU A 141 -4.54 11.39 -7.55
N VAL A 142 -3.47 11.41 -6.74
CA VAL A 142 -2.65 12.61 -6.47
C VAL A 142 -1.78 12.97 -7.69
N ASP A 143 -1.25 11.95 -8.36
CA ASP A 143 -0.38 12.03 -9.53
C ASP A 143 -0.90 11.04 -10.60
N PRO A 144 -1.94 11.42 -11.37
CA PRO A 144 -2.66 10.53 -12.29
C PRO A 144 -1.94 10.25 -13.61
#